data_AF-A0A8T5SQR3-F1
#
_entry.id   AF-A0A8T5SQR3-F1
#
_cell.length_a   1.000
_cell.length_b   1.000
_cell.length_c   1.000
_cell.angle_alpha   90.00
_cell.angle_beta   90.00
_cell.angle_gamma   90.00
#
_symmetry.space_group_name_H-M   'P 1'
#
loop_
_entity.id
_entity.type
_entity.pdbx_description
1 polymer ?
#
loop_
_entity_poly.entity_id
_entity_poly.type
_entity_poly.pdbx_seq_one_letter_code
_entity_poly.pdbx_strand_id
1 'polypeptide(L)'
;MSENQDILLAAKSVRTWRNMEIKLLSKAGCDDLSYRPQNGMSSFGWVLAHQAAIYDFSVNMLIEQGPPMNPEFFKLYQPGTDGEWAGTPLSEIQAYYDATEANLLDWAKKAEPADFEKVIEEGTAPSFFVGQSCREVLTNAFTHLNYHTGHLTALRKDWEKIKSG
;
A
#
# COMPACT_ATOMS: atom_id res chain seq x y z
N MET A 1 -10.15 2.04 23.71
CA MET A 1 -10.40 2.60 22.37
C MET A 1 -11.12 1.52 21.58
N SER A 2 -12.11 1.86 20.76
CA SER A 2 -12.76 0.85 19.91
C SER A 2 -11.80 0.45 18.80
N GLU A 3 -11.87 -0.78 18.31
CA GLU A 3 -10.96 -1.31 17.26
C GLU A 3 -10.97 -0.44 16.00
N ASN A 4 -12.12 0.15 15.69
CA ASN A 4 -12.27 1.11 14.61
C ASN A 4 -11.41 2.37 14.84
N GLN A 5 -11.23 2.84 16.08
CA GLN A 5 -10.35 3.98 16.36
C GLN A 5 -8.88 3.67 16.06
N ASP A 6 -8.42 2.45 16.35
CA ASP A 6 -7.03 2.04 16.11
C ASP A 6 -6.75 1.95 14.60
N ILE A 7 -7.70 1.41 13.82
CA ILE A 7 -7.61 1.35 12.35
C ILE A 7 -7.60 2.76 11.74
N LEU A 8 -8.50 3.65 12.18
CA LEU A 8 -8.53 5.04 11.71
C LEU A 8 -7.22 5.77 12.02
N LEU A 9 -6.66 5.53 13.21
CA LEU A 9 -5.37 6.12 13.62
C LEU A 9 -4.21 5.57 12.77
N ALA A 10 -4.18 4.27 12.52
CA ALA A 10 -3.17 3.62 11.69
C ALA A 10 -3.20 4.15 10.24
N ALA A 11 -4.38 4.17 9.61
CA ALA A 11 -4.57 4.70 8.26
C ALA A 11 -4.14 6.17 8.16
N LYS A 12 -4.58 7.00 9.10
CA LYS A 12 -4.16 8.41 9.17
C LYS A 12 -2.64 8.56 9.29
N SER A 13 -1.99 7.73 10.10
CA SER A 13 -0.54 7.78 10.31
C SER A 13 0.22 7.39 9.04
N VAL A 14 -0.16 6.28 8.41
CA VAL A 14 0.39 5.82 7.13
C VAL A 14 0.28 6.92 6.08
N ARG A 15 -0.92 7.47 5.86
CA ARG A 15 -1.14 8.55 4.89
C ARG A 15 -0.28 9.78 5.19
N THR A 16 -0.21 10.17 6.46
CA THR A 16 0.58 11.34 6.88
C THR A 16 2.05 11.16 6.54
N TRP A 17 2.63 10.01 6.89
CA TRP A 17 4.06 9.74 6.65
C TRP A 17 4.37 9.55 5.16
N ARG A 18 3.51 8.83 4.43
CA ARG A 18 3.60 8.71 2.96
C ARG A 18 3.63 10.09 2.29
N ASN A 19 2.64 10.94 2.60
CA ASN A 19 2.53 12.26 1.98
C ASN A 19 3.66 13.20 2.37
N MET A 20 4.18 13.07 3.60
CA MET A 20 5.38 13.78 4.02
C MET A 20 6.57 13.42 3.14
N GLU A 21 6.87 12.12 2.94
CA GLU A 21 8.02 11.70 2.13
C GLU A 21 7.85 12.07 0.64
N ILE A 22 6.66 11.94 0.06
CA ILE A 22 6.38 12.41 -1.31
C ILE A 22 6.67 13.91 -1.45
N LYS A 23 6.20 14.71 -0.48
CA LYS A 23 6.46 16.15 -0.47
C LYS A 23 7.95 16.46 -0.34
N LEU A 24 8.69 15.70 0.45
CA LEU A 24 10.13 15.89 0.62
C LEU A 24 10.91 15.47 -0.63
N LEU A 25 10.52 14.39 -1.30
CA LEU A 25 11.06 13.97 -2.60
C LEU A 25 10.88 15.05 -3.66
N SER A 26 9.66 15.57 -3.80
CA SER A 26 9.37 16.65 -4.75
C SER A 26 10.14 17.93 -4.40
N LYS A 27 10.29 18.28 -3.12
CA LYS A 27 11.16 19.40 -2.69
C LYS A 27 12.63 19.19 -3.02
N ALA A 28 13.12 17.95 -3.00
CA ALA A 28 14.46 17.59 -3.46
C ALA A 28 14.55 17.56 -5.01
N GLY A 29 13.45 17.83 -5.71
CA GLY A 29 13.32 17.77 -7.16
C GLY A 29 13.44 16.36 -7.71
N CYS A 30 12.93 15.37 -6.99
CA CYS A 30 12.76 13.99 -7.44
C CYS A 30 11.28 13.75 -7.78
N ASP A 31 10.89 14.09 -9.01
CA ASP A 31 9.54 13.83 -9.53
C ASP A 31 9.53 12.69 -10.56
N ASP A 32 10.70 12.10 -10.84
CA ASP A 32 10.85 10.98 -11.77
C ASP A 32 10.39 9.66 -11.09
N LEU A 33 9.22 9.17 -11.49
CA LEU A 33 8.65 7.91 -11.00
C LEU A 33 9.47 6.68 -11.41
N SER A 34 10.31 6.80 -12.45
CA SER A 34 11.19 5.71 -12.90
C SER A 34 12.47 5.59 -12.07
N TYR A 35 12.79 6.62 -11.26
CA TYR A 35 14.01 6.63 -10.46
C TYR A 35 14.10 5.41 -9.55
N ARG A 36 15.21 4.68 -9.68
CA ARG A 36 15.60 3.54 -8.86
C ARG A 36 16.87 3.89 -8.08
N PRO A 37 16.90 3.64 -6.76
CA PRO A 37 18.05 3.92 -5.92
C PRO A 37 19.13 2.84 -6.13
N GLN A 38 20.39 3.20 -5.90
CA GLN A 38 21.54 2.34 -6.25
C GLN A 38 21.61 1.02 -5.47
N ASN A 39 20.90 0.93 -4.34
CA ASN A 39 20.87 -0.27 -3.49
C ASN A 39 19.96 -1.39 -4.02
N GLY A 40 19.36 -1.23 -5.21
CA GLY A 40 18.54 -2.25 -5.85
C GLY A 40 17.09 -2.32 -5.34
N MET A 41 16.62 -1.33 -4.57
CA MET A 41 15.19 -1.24 -4.23
C MET A 41 14.34 -0.92 -5.47
N SER A 42 13.03 -1.15 -5.33
CA SER A 42 12.03 -0.77 -6.33
C SER A 42 12.04 0.73 -6.64
N SER A 43 11.54 1.09 -7.83
CA SER A 43 11.45 2.49 -8.26
C SER A 43 10.47 3.31 -7.41
N PHE A 44 10.59 4.63 -7.48
CA PHE A 44 9.69 5.54 -6.78
C PHE A 44 8.21 5.28 -7.12
N GLY A 45 7.86 5.20 -8.40
CA GLY A 45 6.50 4.90 -8.85
C GLY A 45 6.00 3.53 -8.39
N TRP A 46 6.87 2.51 -8.39
CA TRP A 46 6.53 1.19 -7.88
C TRP A 46 6.14 1.24 -6.41
N VAL A 47 6.94 1.91 -5.57
CA VAL A 47 6.67 1.99 -4.12
C VAL A 47 5.32 2.66 -3.88
N LEU A 48 5.03 3.76 -4.59
CA LEU A 48 3.75 4.47 -4.42
C LEU A 48 2.54 3.63 -4.79
N ALA A 49 2.60 2.94 -5.92
CA ALA A 49 1.48 2.16 -6.41
C ALA A 49 1.33 0.82 -5.68
N HIS A 50 2.45 0.24 -5.23
CA HIS A 50 2.44 -0.93 -4.36
C HIS A 50 1.72 -0.65 -3.03
N GLN A 51 1.93 0.51 -2.42
CA GLN A 51 1.18 0.92 -1.23
C GLN A 51 -0.34 0.98 -1.50
N ALA A 52 -0.78 1.44 -2.68
CA ALA A 52 -2.20 1.44 -3.03
C ALA A 52 -2.76 0.02 -3.21
N ALA A 53 -1.98 -0.86 -3.86
CA ALA A 53 -2.35 -2.25 -4.08
C ALA A 53 -2.45 -3.07 -2.79
N ILE A 54 -1.69 -2.73 -1.74
CA ILE A 54 -1.81 -3.39 -0.42
C ILE A 54 -3.23 -3.20 0.12
N TYR A 55 -3.81 -2.00 0.05
CA TYR A 55 -5.19 -1.78 0.51
C TYR A 55 -6.20 -2.59 -0.32
N ASP A 56 -6.07 -2.58 -1.65
CA ASP A 56 -6.97 -3.33 -2.53
C ASP A 56 -6.92 -4.82 -2.23
N PHE A 57 -5.70 -5.37 -2.15
CA PHE A 57 -5.46 -6.77 -1.85
C PHE A 57 -6.03 -7.18 -0.49
N SER A 58 -5.73 -6.40 0.56
CA SER A 58 -6.17 -6.71 1.91
C SER A 58 -7.69 -6.69 2.04
N VAL A 59 -8.37 -5.67 1.49
CA VAL A 59 -9.83 -5.58 1.63
C VAL A 59 -10.53 -6.49 0.65
N ASN A 60 -10.29 -6.32 -0.65
CA ASN A 60 -11.14 -6.96 -1.64
C ASN A 60 -10.79 -8.44 -1.82
N MET A 61 -9.51 -8.82 -1.74
CA MET A 61 -9.12 -10.21 -1.99
C MET A 61 -9.00 -11.06 -0.73
N LEU A 62 -8.57 -10.48 0.40
CA LEU A 62 -8.41 -11.26 1.64
C LEU A 62 -9.65 -11.18 2.54
N ILE A 63 -10.15 -9.98 2.83
CA ILE A 63 -11.28 -9.79 3.75
C ILE A 63 -12.61 -10.14 3.06
N GLU A 64 -12.90 -9.52 1.93
CA GLU A 64 -14.15 -9.71 1.17
C GLU A 64 -14.11 -10.94 0.25
N GLN A 65 -12.91 -11.53 0.06
CA GLN A 65 -12.71 -12.76 -0.73
C GLN A 65 -13.26 -12.64 -2.17
N GLY A 66 -13.22 -11.44 -2.72
CA GLY A 66 -13.68 -11.07 -4.06
C GLY A 66 -12.53 -10.64 -4.99
N PRO A 67 -12.87 -10.13 -6.19
CA PRO A 67 -11.87 -9.60 -7.12
C PRO A 67 -11.29 -8.28 -6.59
N PRO A 68 -10.06 -7.91 -6.97
CA PRO A 68 -9.52 -6.57 -6.69
C PRO A 68 -10.39 -5.49 -7.32
N MET A 69 -10.45 -4.32 -6.67
CA MET A 69 -11.18 -3.15 -7.15
C MET A 69 -10.64 -2.67 -8.50
N ASN A 70 -9.33 -2.75 -8.71
CA ASN A 70 -8.72 -2.45 -10.01
C ASN A 70 -7.86 -3.63 -10.48
N PRO A 71 -8.44 -4.60 -11.22
CA PRO A 71 -7.73 -5.80 -11.67
C PRO A 71 -6.51 -5.52 -12.54
N GLU A 72 -6.54 -4.47 -13.37
CA GLU A 72 -5.40 -4.11 -14.23
C GLU A 72 -4.21 -3.61 -13.40
N PHE A 73 -4.49 -2.76 -12.41
CA PHE A 73 -3.50 -2.26 -11.48
C PHE A 73 -2.99 -3.36 -10.54
N PHE A 74 -3.87 -4.28 -10.15
CA PHE A 74 -3.51 -5.41 -9.32
C PHE A 74 -2.59 -6.42 -10.04
N LYS A 75 -2.74 -6.64 -11.36
CA LYS A 75 -1.84 -7.52 -12.12
C LYS A 75 -0.36 -7.09 -12.01
N LEU A 76 -0.10 -5.80 -11.86
CA LEU A 76 1.25 -5.23 -11.68
C LEU A 76 1.89 -5.54 -10.32
N TYR A 77 1.12 -6.09 -9.38
CA TYR A 77 1.59 -6.53 -8.06
C TYR A 77 1.98 -8.01 -8.03
N GLN A 78 1.64 -8.80 -9.06
CA GLN A 78 1.85 -10.25 -9.03
C GLN A 78 3.35 -10.63 -9.01
N PRO A 79 3.74 -11.70 -8.29
CA PRO A 79 5.10 -12.20 -8.28
C PRO A 79 5.65 -12.43 -9.69
N GLY A 80 6.90 -12.00 -9.94
CA GLY A 80 7.54 -12.13 -11.24
C GLY A 80 7.31 -10.95 -12.20
N THR A 81 6.57 -9.92 -11.76
CA THR A 81 6.57 -8.64 -12.45
C THR A 81 7.66 -7.73 -11.87
N ASP A 82 8.32 -6.94 -12.72
CA ASP A 82 9.14 -5.80 -12.27
C ASP A 82 8.27 -4.67 -11.67
N GLY A 83 6.94 -4.90 -11.65
CA GLY A 83 5.87 -3.98 -11.29
C GLY A 83 6.05 -2.62 -11.93
N GLU A 84 6.44 -2.55 -13.20
CA GLU A 84 6.60 -1.26 -13.85
C GLU A 84 5.22 -0.60 -14.05
N TRP A 85 4.87 0.24 -13.09
CA TRP A 85 3.84 1.29 -13.23
C TRP A 85 4.31 2.42 -14.17
N ALA A 86 5.36 2.18 -14.96
CA ALA A 86 5.98 3.15 -15.85
C ALA A 86 4.96 3.64 -16.89
N GLY A 87 4.84 4.97 -17.02
CA GLY A 87 3.84 5.61 -17.87
C GLY A 87 2.51 5.91 -17.18
N THR A 88 2.27 5.39 -15.97
CA THR A 88 1.11 5.78 -15.16
C THR A 88 1.39 7.14 -14.50
N PRO A 89 0.56 8.17 -14.72
CA PRO A 89 0.73 9.46 -14.07
C PRO A 89 0.63 9.34 -12.54
N LEU A 90 1.40 10.16 -11.82
CA LEU A 90 1.33 10.24 -10.35
C LEU A 90 -0.12 10.46 -9.85
N SER A 91 -0.92 11.23 -10.58
CA SER A 91 -2.34 11.47 -10.26
C SER A 91 -3.19 10.21 -10.29
N GLU A 92 -2.92 9.27 -11.20
CA GLU A 92 -3.64 8.00 -11.26
C GLU A 92 -3.24 7.07 -10.11
N ILE A 93 -1.95 7.02 -9.77
CA ILE A 93 -1.46 6.30 -8.59
C ILE A 93 -2.08 6.86 -7.31
N GLN A 94 -2.19 8.19 -7.22
CA GLN A 94 -2.79 8.85 -6.07
C GLN A 94 -4.30 8.58 -5.99
N ALA A 95 -5.02 8.65 -7.12
CA ALA A 95 -6.44 8.33 -7.17
C ALA A 95 -6.71 6.87 -6.76
N TYR A 96 -5.86 5.93 -7.19
CA TYR A 96 -5.96 4.54 -6.77
C TYR A 96 -5.72 4.37 -5.28
N TYR A 97 -4.68 5.00 -4.72
CA TYR A 97 -4.41 5.01 -3.28
C TYR A 97 -5.59 5.58 -2.48
N ASP A 98 -6.16 6.70 -2.93
CA ASP A 98 -7.29 7.34 -2.26
C ASP A 98 -8.54 6.46 -2.28
N ALA A 99 -8.83 5.81 -3.41
CA ALA A 99 -9.96 4.90 -3.54
C ALA A 99 -9.82 3.65 -2.67
N THR A 100 -8.64 3.01 -2.66
CA THR A 100 -8.43 1.77 -1.91
C THR A 100 -8.33 2.01 -0.41
N GLU A 101 -7.74 3.13 0.03
CA GLU A 101 -7.78 3.53 1.44
C GLU A 101 -9.22 3.82 1.88
N ALA A 102 -9.99 4.57 1.09
CA ALA A 102 -11.39 4.85 1.40
C ALA A 102 -12.21 3.56 1.52
N ASN A 103 -11.96 2.57 0.66
CA ASN A 103 -12.60 1.25 0.73
C ASN A 103 -12.33 0.55 2.07
N LEU A 104 -11.07 0.54 2.53
CA LEU A 104 -10.72 -0.02 3.83
C LEU A 104 -11.43 0.70 4.97
N LEU A 105 -11.43 2.03 4.93
CA LEU A 105 -12.06 2.84 5.98
C LEU A 105 -13.58 2.64 6.01
N ASP A 106 -14.22 2.47 4.86
CA ASP A 106 -15.65 2.23 4.77
C ASP A 106 -16.03 0.82 5.21
N TRP A 107 -15.18 -0.18 4.94
CA TRP A 107 -15.30 -1.50 5.53
C TRP A 107 -15.20 -1.44 7.05
N ALA A 108 -14.14 -0.82 7.58
CA ALA A 108 -13.90 -0.74 9.02
C ALA A 108 -15.01 0.00 9.79
N LYS A 109 -15.67 1.00 9.19
CA LYS A 109 -16.82 1.69 9.80
C LYS A 109 -18.06 0.81 9.93
N LYS A 110 -18.22 -0.17 9.04
CA LYS A 110 -19.39 -1.07 8.98
C LYS A 110 -19.15 -2.40 9.68
N ALA A 111 -17.87 -2.76 9.89
CA ALA A 111 -17.47 -3.99 10.54
C ALA A 111 -17.92 -4.03 11.99
N GLU A 112 -18.50 -5.17 12.37
CA GLU A 112 -18.81 -5.54 13.74
C GLU A 112 -17.62 -6.26 14.38
N PRO A 113 -17.50 -6.33 15.72
CA PRO A 113 -16.38 -6.99 16.40
C PRO A 113 -16.12 -8.43 15.91
N ALA A 114 -17.17 -9.18 15.55
CA ALA A 114 -17.05 -10.54 15.05
C ALA A 114 -16.44 -10.61 13.63
N ASP A 115 -16.54 -9.55 12.82
CA ASP A 115 -15.97 -9.53 11.47
C ASP A 115 -14.45 -9.54 11.52
N PHE A 116 -13.84 -8.93 12.54
CA PHE A 116 -12.39 -8.92 12.72
C PHE A 116 -11.81 -10.31 13.02
N GLU A 117 -12.61 -11.20 13.60
CA GLU A 117 -12.21 -12.56 13.96
C GLU A 117 -12.50 -13.58 12.85
N LYS A 118 -13.18 -13.18 11.76
CA LYS A 118 -13.38 -14.05 10.60
C LYS A 118 -12.05 -14.39 9.97
N VAL A 119 -11.85 -15.67 9.69
CA VAL A 119 -10.63 -16.19 9.06
C VAL A 119 -10.81 -16.39 7.57
N ILE A 120 -9.70 -16.27 6.84
CA ILE A 120 -9.64 -16.55 5.40
C ILE A 120 -9.85 -18.05 5.16
N GLU A 121 -10.80 -18.36 4.28
CA GLU A 121 -11.19 -19.73 3.94
C GLU A 121 -10.27 -20.35 2.88
N GLU A 122 -10.20 -21.68 2.86
CA GLU A 122 -9.46 -22.40 1.84
C GLU A 122 -10.14 -22.21 0.47
N GLY A 123 -9.34 -21.96 -0.57
CA GLY A 123 -9.84 -21.82 -1.94
C GLY A 123 -10.30 -20.42 -2.34
N THR A 124 -10.28 -19.44 -1.43
CA THR A 124 -10.72 -18.06 -1.72
C THR A 124 -9.59 -17.05 -1.80
N ALA A 125 -8.43 -17.36 -1.22
CA ALA A 125 -7.22 -16.55 -1.29
C ALA A 125 -5.97 -17.44 -1.48
N PRO A 126 -4.80 -16.87 -1.81
CA PRO A 126 -3.56 -17.63 -1.86
C PRO A 126 -3.29 -18.38 -0.54
N SER A 127 -2.81 -19.63 -0.64
CA SER A 127 -2.75 -20.58 0.48
C SER A 127 -1.95 -20.10 1.71
N PHE A 128 -1.00 -19.20 1.51
CA PHE A 128 -0.18 -18.63 2.58
C PHE A 128 -0.93 -17.65 3.50
N PHE A 129 -2.12 -17.19 3.10
CA PHE A 129 -2.99 -16.34 3.92
C PHE A 129 -4.15 -17.12 4.57
N VAL A 130 -4.41 -18.36 4.15
CA VAL A 130 -5.51 -19.17 4.68
C VAL A 130 -5.35 -19.33 6.20
N GLY A 131 -6.45 -19.13 6.93
CA GLY A 131 -6.48 -19.19 8.39
C GLY A 131 -6.10 -17.89 9.10
N GLN A 132 -5.61 -16.85 8.40
CA GLN A 132 -5.44 -15.53 9.01
C GLN A 132 -6.81 -14.89 9.26
N SER A 133 -6.97 -14.28 10.44
CA SER A 133 -8.11 -13.43 10.76
C SER A 133 -8.08 -12.11 9.99
N CYS A 134 -9.23 -11.48 9.79
CA CYS A 134 -9.30 -10.13 9.22
C CYS A 134 -8.47 -9.12 10.03
N ARG A 135 -8.38 -9.29 11.35
CA ARG A 135 -7.50 -8.51 12.23
C ARG A 135 -6.02 -8.68 11.87
N GLU A 136 -5.57 -9.91 11.65
CA GLU A 136 -4.19 -10.18 11.23
C GLU A 136 -3.92 -9.59 9.85
N VAL A 137 -4.87 -9.68 8.92
CA VAL A 137 -4.78 -9.05 7.60
C VAL A 137 -4.56 -7.53 7.71
N LEU A 138 -5.37 -6.83 8.51
CA LEU A 138 -5.25 -5.37 8.70
C LEU A 138 -3.91 -5.01 9.38
N THR A 139 -3.50 -5.80 10.37
CA THR A 139 -2.23 -5.60 11.08
C THR A 139 -1.05 -5.74 10.12
N ASN A 140 -1.07 -6.79 9.28
CA ASN A 140 -0.08 -7.02 8.23
C ASN A 140 -0.09 -5.88 7.21
N ALA A 141 -1.27 -5.44 6.76
CA ALA A 141 -1.41 -4.36 5.80
C ALA A 141 -0.75 -3.06 6.29
N PHE A 142 -1.08 -2.59 7.50
CA PHE A 142 -0.50 -1.36 8.04
C PHE A 142 0.99 -1.48 8.34
N THR A 143 1.45 -2.66 8.79
CA THR A 143 2.88 -2.93 8.97
C THR A 143 3.63 -2.82 7.63
N HIS A 144 3.08 -3.42 6.58
CA HIS A 144 3.66 -3.44 5.25
C HIS A 144 3.67 -2.05 4.60
N LEU A 145 2.58 -1.28 4.76
CA LEU A 145 2.48 0.10 4.29
C LEU A 145 3.53 1.02 4.95
N ASN A 146 3.76 0.85 6.25
CA ASN A 146 4.77 1.60 6.98
C ASN A 146 6.19 1.20 6.55
N TYR A 147 6.44 -0.09 6.33
CA TYR A 147 7.71 -0.57 5.79
C TYR A 147 8.05 0.11 4.44
N HIS A 148 7.08 0.18 3.52
CA HIS A 148 7.28 0.86 2.23
C HIS A 148 7.37 2.38 2.32
N THR A 149 6.83 2.99 3.37
CA THR A 149 7.11 4.42 3.65
C THR A 149 8.59 4.62 3.98
N GLY A 150 9.24 3.65 4.64
CA GLY A 150 10.69 3.63 4.82
C GLY A 150 11.48 3.58 3.51
N HIS A 151 10.94 2.91 2.47
CA HIS A 151 11.56 2.91 1.13
C HIS A 151 11.51 4.29 0.49
N LEU A 152 10.43 5.06 0.66
CA LEU A 152 10.35 6.44 0.18
C LEU A 152 11.43 7.32 0.82
N THR A 153 11.66 7.17 2.12
CA THR A 153 12.76 7.85 2.82
C THR A 153 14.13 7.48 2.23
N ALA A 154 14.35 6.20 1.96
CA ALA A 154 15.61 5.71 1.41
C ALA A 154 15.84 6.20 -0.04
N LEU A 155 14.81 6.19 -0.88
CA LEU A 155 14.79 6.82 -2.21
C LEU A 155 15.22 8.28 -2.13
N ARG A 156 14.60 9.06 -1.23
CA ARG A 156 14.93 10.48 -1.06
C ARG A 156 16.37 10.67 -0.65
N LYS A 157 16.85 9.88 0.30
CA LYS A 157 18.23 9.99 0.80
C LYS A 157 19.26 9.57 -0.24
N ASP A 158 18.94 8.63 -1.12
CA ASP A 158 19.79 8.27 -2.26
C ASP A 158 19.83 9.42 -3.29
N TRP A 159 18.67 9.98 -3.63
CA TRP A 159 18.56 11.09 -4.57
C TRP A 159 19.31 12.35 -4.10
N GLU A 160 19.14 12.72 -2.83
CA GLU A 160 19.85 13.84 -2.20
C GLU A 160 21.37 13.67 -2.31
N LYS A 161 21.90 12.44 -2.14
CA LYS A 161 23.33 12.16 -2.28
C LYS A 161 23.81 12.37 -3.70
N ILE A 162 23.08 11.83 -4.68
CA ILE A 162 23.43 11.93 -6.11
C ILE A 162 23.48 13.40 -6.56
N LYS A 163 22.56 14.25 -6.09
CA LYS A 163 22.59 15.69 -6.42
C LYS A 163 23.72 16.47 -5.76
N SER A 164 24.25 15.98 -4.65
CA SER A 164 25.27 16.67 -3.85
C SER A 164 26.72 16.33 -4.25
N GLY A 165 26.92 15.26 -5.03
CA GLY A 165 28.21 14.85 -5.57
C GLY A 165 28.40 15.32 -7.00
#